data_AF-A0A109RPJ6-F1
#
_entry.id   AF-A0A109RPJ6-F1
#
_cell.length_a   1.000
_cell.length_b   1.000
_cell.length_c   1.000
_cell.angle_alpha   90.00
_cell.angle_beta   90.00
_cell.angle_gamma   90.00
#
_symmetry.space_group_name_H-M   'P 1'
#
loop_
_entity.id
_entity.type
_entity.pdbx_description
1 polymer ?
#
loop_
_entity_poly.entity_id
_entity_poly.type
_entity_poly.pdbx_seq_one_letter_code
_entity_poly.pdbx_strand_id
1 'polypeptide(L)'
;MLNTSIDMKKNALFVLILITLFGCKNDCSDYACFTPPPVFNFELLDKSTGENLFSNGTLNPDEILAFDEENKRVNVRFISENNINLINLSEIGWYLGAHTYKLIVAPDLEINIELDMEKKNENCCTYFDVLNFQVLNYEFSTSNTTEIITVLIP
;
A
#
# COMPACT_ATOMS: atom_id res chain seq x y z
N MET A 1 -27.50 27.74 -66.51
CA MET A 1 -26.35 28.00 -65.59
C MET A 1 -26.92 28.50 -64.28
N LEU A 2 -27.10 27.63 -63.28
CA LEU A 2 -27.29 28.06 -61.90
C LEU A 2 -26.01 27.73 -61.15
N ASN A 3 -25.31 28.78 -60.77
CA ASN A 3 -24.04 28.77 -60.09
C ASN A 3 -24.31 28.66 -58.58
N THR A 4 -24.26 27.46 -58.03
CA THR A 4 -24.26 27.27 -56.57
C THR A 4 -22.82 27.33 -56.07
N SER A 5 -22.32 28.54 -55.80
CA SER A 5 -21.12 28.70 -54.98
C SER A 5 -21.50 28.38 -53.53
N ILE A 6 -21.29 27.13 -53.13
CA ILE A 6 -21.42 26.72 -51.74
C ILE A 6 -20.31 27.44 -50.95
N ASP A 7 -20.71 28.33 -50.05
CA ASP A 7 -19.82 29.11 -49.18
C ASP A 7 -19.00 28.15 -48.28
N MET A 8 -17.81 27.76 -48.74
CA MET A 8 -16.97 26.72 -48.12
C MET A 8 -16.57 27.02 -46.66
N LYS A 9 -16.67 28.27 -46.21
CA LYS A 9 -16.35 28.69 -44.83
C LYS A 9 -17.43 28.31 -43.82
N LYS A 10 -18.71 28.26 -44.21
CA LYS A 10 -19.82 27.97 -43.29
C LYS A 10 -19.99 26.46 -43.06
N ASN A 11 -19.61 25.64 -44.04
CA ASN A 11 -19.63 24.17 -43.94
C ASN A 11 -18.44 23.59 -43.15
N ALA A 12 -17.28 24.25 -43.14
CA ALA A 12 -16.12 23.81 -42.36
C ALA A 12 -16.35 23.88 -40.84
N LEU A 13 -17.10 24.90 -40.38
CA LEU A 13 -17.44 25.07 -38.97
C LEU A 13 -18.36 23.95 -38.44
N PHE A 14 -19.26 23.46 -39.30
CA PHE A 14 -20.21 22.41 -38.92
C PHE A 14 -19.53 21.03 -38.78
N VAL A 15 -18.51 20.76 -39.61
CA VAL A 15 -17.70 19.54 -39.52
C VAL A 15 -16.84 19.53 -38.25
N LEU A 16 -16.31 20.68 -37.83
CA LEU A 16 -15.51 20.79 -36.60
C LEU A 16 -16.33 20.49 -35.33
N ILE A 17 -17.63 20.84 -35.32
CA ILE A 17 -18.55 20.57 -34.19
C ILE A 17 -18.94 19.08 -34.09
N LEU A 18 -18.95 18.35 -35.21
CA LEU A 18 -19.29 16.92 -35.22
C LEU A 18 -18.17 16.04 -34.63
N ILE A 19 -16.91 16.49 -34.68
CA ILE A 19 -15.75 15.73 -34.18
C ILE A 19 -15.65 15.82 -32.65
N THR A 20 -16.16 16.88 -32.02
CA THR A 20 -16.13 17.03 -30.54
C THR A 20 -17.19 16.20 -29.81
N LEU A 21 -18.14 15.59 -30.54
CA LEU A 21 -19.19 14.75 -29.97
C LEU A 21 -18.81 13.27 -29.88
N PHE A 22 -17.71 12.85 -30.51
CA PHE A 22 -17.09 11.54 -30.29
C PHE A 22 -16.13 11.62 -29.10
N GLY A 23 -16.65 12.00 -27.93
CA GLY A 23 -15.93 11.77 -26.69
C GLY A 23 -15.79 10.26 -26.48
N CYS A 24 -14.56 9.78 -26.26
CA CYS A 24 -14.34 8.41 -25.85
C CYS A 24 -15.16 8.13 -24.58
N LYS A 25 -16.11 7.20 -24.66
CA LYS A 25 -16.57 6.52 -23.44
C LYS A 25 -15.40 5.69 -22.96
N ASN A 26 -14.92 5.91 -21.74
CA ASN A 26 -14.05 4.95 -21.09
C ASN A 26 -14.89 3.69 -20.82
N ASP A 27 -14.91 2.79 -21.80
CA ASP A 27 -15.51 1.49 -21.64
C ASP A 27 -14.53 0.64 -20.82
N CYS A 28 -14.79 0.53 -19.52
CA CYS A 28 -13.99 -0.29 -18.61
C CYS A 28 -14.36 -1.78 -18.70
N SER A 29 -15.23 -2.20 -19.63
CA SER A 29 -15.68 -3.60 -19.76
C SER A 29 -14.54 -4.59 -20.03
N ASP A 30 -13.49 -4.12 -20.70
CA ASP A 30 -12.41 -4.97 -21.22
C ASP A 30 -11.09 -4.85 -20.42
N TYR A 31 -11.07 -4.01 -19.37
CA TYR A 31 -9.89 -3.74 -18.54
C TYR A 31 -10.09 -4.22 -17.11
N ALA A 32 -9.46 -5.34 -16.74
CA ALA A 32 -9.33 -5.78 -15.36
C ALA A 32 -7.91 -5.47 -14.86
N CYS A 33 -7.69 -4.26 -14.33
CA CYS A 33 -6.44 -3.90 -13.64
C CYS A 33 -6.67 -3.71 -12.14
N PHE A 34 -5.88 -4.45 -11.37
CA PHE A 34 -5.93 -4.48 -9.91
C PHE A 34 -4.52 -4.61 -9.35
N THR A 35 -4.12 -3.65 -8.51
CA THR A 35 -2.89 -3.72 -7.72
C THR A 35 -3.30 -3.95 -6.26
N PRO A 36 -2.82 -5.02 -5.59
CA PRO A 36 -3.10 -5.25 -4.18
C PRO A 36 -2.48 -4.15 -3.30
N PRO A 37 -2.89 -4.05 -2.02
CA PRO A 37 -2.20 -3.23 -1.04
C PRO A 37 -0.71 -3.57 -0.91
N PRO A 38 0.12 -2.60 -0.49
CA PRO A 38 1.51 -2.85 -0.18
C PRO A 38 1.66 -3.85 0.96
N VAL A 39 2.81 -4.49 0.96
CA VAL A 39 3.18 -5.52 1.94
C VAL A 39 3.86 -4.83 3.12
N PHE A 40 3.49 -5.18 4.35
CA PHE A 40 4.10 -4.62 5.56
C PHE A 40 5.06 -5.64 6.18
N ASN A 41 6.35 -5.52 5.84
CA ASN A 41 7.42 -6.37 6.36
C ASN A 41 8.23 -5.61 7.41
N PHE A 42 8.37 -6.18 8.60
CA PHE A 42 9.13 -5.58 9.69
C PHE A 42 10.42 -6.33 9.94
N GLU A 43 11.51 -5.59 10.04
CA GLU A 43 12.79 -6.05 10.55
C GLU A 43 13.04 -5.42 11.92
N LEU A 44 13.35 -6.22 12.93
CA LEU A 44 13.62 -5.72 14.28
C LEU A 44 15.12 -5.80 14.55
N LEU A 45 15.76 -4.64 14.70
CA LEU A 45 17.19 -4.55 14.97
C LEU A 45 17.43 -4.00 16.37
N ASP A 46 18.45 -4.54 17.03
CA ASP A 46 19.03 -3.91 18.20
C ASP A 46 19.64 -2.55 17.80
N LYS A 47 19.24 -1.48 18.48
CA LYS A 47 19.65 -0.11 18.14
C LYS A 47 21.15 0.13 18.32
N SER A 48 21.78 -0.57 19.26
CA SER A 48 23.17 -0.35 19.65
C SER A 48 24.16 -1.10 18.75
N THR A 49 23.78 -2.30 18.30
CA THR A 49 24.63 -3.19 17.52
C THR A 49 24.24 -3.24 16.04
N GLY A 50 22.98 -2.95 15.71
CA GLY A 50 22.41 -3.15 14.37
C GLY A 50 22.12 -4.61 14.05
N GLU A 51 22.25 -5.53 15.02
CA GLU A 51 21.96 -6.95 14.81
C GLU A 51 20.45 -7.21 14.78
N ASN A 52 20.02 -8.14 13.91
CA ASN A 52 18.64 -8.61 13.88
C ASN A 52 18.34 -9.47 15.11
N LEU A 53 17.29 -9.10 15.84
CA LEU A 53 16.95 -9.69 17.14
C LEU A 53 16.48 -11.15 17.07
N PHE A 54 15.98 -11.60 15.92
CA PHE A 54 15.68 -13.01 15.69
C PHE A 54 16.94 -13.78 15.31
N SER A 55 17.84 -13.17 14.54
CA SER A 55 19.11 -13.79 14.14
C SER A 55 20.04 -14.06 15.31
N ASN A 56 20.08 -13.16 16.31
CA ASN A 56 20.91 -13.34 17.51
C ASN A 56 20.20 -14.12 18.64
N GLY A 57 18.95 -14.55 18.43
CA GLY A 57 18.18 -15.38 19.36
C GLY A 57 17.57 -14.61 20.53
N THR A 58 17.58 -13.28 20.51
CA THR A 58 16.93 -12.44 21.53
C THR A 58 15.41 -12.59 21.49
N LEU A 59 14.84 -12.69 20.28
CA LEU A 59 13.40 -12.90 20.06
C LEU A 59 13.12 -14.27 19.49
N ASN A 60 12.00 -14.86 19.94
CA ASN A 60 11.50 -16.13 19.43
C ASN A 60 10.36 -15.88 18.43
N PRO A 61 10.47 -16.36 17.19
CA PRO A 61 9.40 -16.22 16.19
C PRO A 61 8.03 -16.78 16.63
N ASP A 62 8.02 -17.79 17.51
CA ASP A 62 6.77 -18.42 17.99
C ASP A 62 5.98 -17.52 18.95
N GLU A 63 6.59 -16.42 19.44
CA GLU A 63 5.97 -15.47 20.36
C GLU A 63 5.29 -14.29 19.64
N ILE A 64 5.42 -14.21 18.32
CA ILE A 64 4.89 -13.09 17.54
C ILE A 64 3.36 -13.15 17.48
N LEU A 65 2.71 -12.09 17.94
CA LEU A 65 1.26 -11.90 17.91
C LEU A 65 0.92 -10.50 17.38
N ALA A 66 -0.17 -10.36 16.64
CA ALA A 66 -0.70 -9.05 16.28
C ALA A 66 -2.19 -8.91 16.59
N PHE A 67 -2.58 -7.70 16.97
CA PHE A 67 -3.96 -7.34 17.29
C PHE A 67 -4.34 -5.99 16.69
N ASP A 68 -5.62 -5.82 16.34
CA ASP A 68 -6.21 -4.53 15.95
C ASP A 68 -6.66 -3.71 17.17
N GLU A 69 -7.24 -2.53 16.93
CA GLU A 69 -7.77 -1.65 17.98
C GLU A 69 -8.94 -2.25 18.78
N GLU A 70 -9.62 -3.26 18.25
CA GLU A 70 -10.70 -3.99 18.92
C GLU A 70 -10.18 -5.22 19.68
N ASN A 71 -8.86 -5.42 19.74
CA ASN A 71 -8.17 -6.60 20.29
C ASN A 71 -8.51 -7.92 19.56
N LYS A 72 -8.91 -7.85 18.29
CA LYS A 72 -9.04 -9.03 17.45
C LYS A 72 -7.67 -9.40 16.90
N ARG A 73 -7.43 -10.71 16.79
CA ARG A 73 -6.17 -11.23 16.28
C ARG A 73 -6.05 -10.97 14.77
N VAL A 74 -4.92 -10.40 14.37
CA VAL A 74 -4.52 -10.22 12.98
C VAL A 74 -3.52 -11.31 12.59
N ASN A 75 -3.57 -11.80 11.36
CA ASN A 75 -2.65 -12.83 10.90
C ASN A 75 -1.24 -12.27 10.75
N VAL A 76 -0.27 -13.02 11.30
CA VAL A 76 1.15 -12.70 11.20
C VAL A 76 1.88 -13.90 10.61
N ARG A 77 2.84 -13.64 9.73
CA ARG A 77 3.75 -14.67 9.23
C ARG A 77 5.18 -14.27 9.53
N PHE A 78 5.96 -15.21 10.07
CA PHE A 78 7.40 -15.05 10.16
C PHE A 78 8.06 -15.61 8.89
N ILE A 79 8.98 -14.85 8.30
CA ILE A 79 9.75 -15.23 7.12
C ILE A 79 11.20 -15.38 7.55
N SER A 80 11.74 -16.58 7.40
CA SER A 80 13.15 -16.91 7.65
C SER A 80 13.76 -17.62 6.46
N GLU A 81 14.36 -16.86 5.55
CA GLU A 81 14.97 -17.38 4.32
C GLU A 81 16.22 -16.55 3.98
N ASN A 82 17.29 -17.19 3.48
CA ASN A 82 18.50 -16.52 3.02
C ASN A 82 19.12 -15.53 4.05
N ASN A 83 19.13 -15.90 5.33
CA ASN A 83 19.59 -15.08 6.47
C ASN A 83 18.78 -13.79 6.71
N ILE A 84 17.57 -13.71 6.14
CA ILE A 84 16.63 -12.64 6.41
C ILE A 84 15.61 -13.16 7.43
N ASN A 85 15.31 -12.36 8.45
CA ASN A 85 14.28 -12.63 9.44
C ASN A 85 13.31 -11.45 9.51
N LEU A 86 12.09 -11.66 9.00
CA LEU A 86 11.08 -10.61 8.88
C LEU A 86 9.74 -11.05 9.46
N ILE A 87 9.01 -10.09 9.99
CA ILE A 87 7.61 -10.23 10.38
C ILE A 87 6.76 -9.66 9.24
N ASN A 88 5.93 -10.49 8.63
CA ASN A 88 5.01 -10.08 7.59
C ASN A 88 3.61 -9.90 8.18
N LEU A 89 3.08 -8.68 8.05
CA LEU A 89 1.78 -8.25 8.55
C LEU A 89 0.87 -7.79 7.40
N SER A 90 0.96 -8.41 6.22
CA SER A 90 0.33 -7.92 4.97
C SER A 90 -1.20 -7.75 5.03
N GLU A 91 -1.87 -8.44 5.96
CA GLU A 91 -3.32 -8.37 6.09
C GLU A 91 -3.80 -6.94 6.39
N ILE A 92 -2.99 -6.15 7.11
CA ILE A 92 -3.40 -4.82 7.56
C ILE A 92 -3.63 -3.82 6.43
N GLY A 93 -2.97 -4.03 5.27
CA GLY A 93 -3.14 -3.17 4.09
C GLY A 93 -4.52 -3.28 3.45
N TRP A 94 -5.30 -4.31 3.78
CA TRP A 94 -6.63 -4.51 3.23
C TRP A 94 -7.74 -3.78 4.00
N TYR A 95 -7.46 -3.31 5.21
CA TYR A 95 -8.41 -2.55 6.03
C TYR A 95 -8.32 -1.06 5.68
N LEU A 96 -9.43 -0.48 5.22
CA LEU A 96 -9.49 0.90 4.73
C LEU A 96 -9.82 1.89 5.84
N GLY A 97 -9.20 3.07 5.76
CA GLY A 97 -9.26 4.11 6.79
C GLY A 97 -8.13 3.97 7.80
N ALA A 98 -8.17 4.82 8.83
CA ALA A 98 -7.17 4.86 9.89
C ALA A 98 -7.45 3.79 10.95
N HIS A 99 -6.46 2.92 11.14
CA HIS A 99 -6.47 1.81 12.10
C HIS A 99 -5.18 1.81 12.94
N THR A 100 -5.24 1.15 14.10
CA THR A 100 -4.08 0.99 14.97
C THR A 100 -3.84 -0.48 15.28
N TYR A 101 -2.59 -0.91 15.21
CA TYR A 101 -2.20 -2.30 15.43
C TYR A 101 -1.14 -2.41 16.51
N LYS A 102 -1.22 -3.51 17.26
CA LYS A 102 -0.23 -3.91 18.24
C LYS A 102 0.49 -5.14 17.74
N LEU A 103 1.80 -5.05 17.55
CA LEU A 103 2.67 -6.17 17.22
C LEU A 103 3.49 -6.55 18.46
N ILE A 104 3.11 -7.64 19.10
CA ILE A 104 3.76 -8.18 20.29
C ILE A 104 4.78 -9.22 19.82
N VAL A 105 6.03 -9.10 20.27
CA VAL A 105 7.12 -10.02 19.89
C VAL A 105 7.87 -10.61 21.08
N ALA A 106 7.58 -10.10 22.29
CA ALA A 106 7.95 -10.67 23.58
C ALA A 106 7.00 -10.09 24.67
N PRO A 107 6.96 -10.64 25.90
CA PRO A 107 6.05 -10.18 26.95
C PRO A 107 6.12 -8.67 27.26
N ASP A 108 7.31 -8.09 27.18
CA ASP A 108 7.55 -6.66 27.45
C ASP A 108 7.92 -5.87 26.18
N LEU A 109 7.69 -6.44 24.99
CA LEU A 109 8.02 -5.83 23.70
C LEU A 109 6.81 -5.81 22.76
N GLU A 110 6.16 -4.66 22.71
CA GLU A 110 5.01 -4.36 21.86
C GLU A 110 5.33 -3.16 20.97
N ILE A 111 5.12 -3.29 19.66
CA ILE A 111 5.29 -2.24 18.67
C ILE A 111 3.90 -1.72 18.28
N ASN A 112 3.67 -0.44 18.47
CA ASN A 112 2.39 0.22 18.15
C ASN A 112 2.47 0.88 16.77
N ILE A 113 1.53 0.54 15.89
CA ILE A 113 1.51 0.93 14.49
C ILE A 113 0.22 1.70 14.21
N GLU A 114 0.31 2.83 13.52
CA GLU A 114 -0.82 3.49 12.86
C GLU A 114 -0.72 3.30 11.36
N LEU A 115 -1.84 2.98 10.72
CA LEU A 115 -1.93 2.83 9.29
C LEU A 115 -3.25 3.41 8.78
N ASP A 116 -3.18 4.26 7.76
CA ASP A 116 -4.34 4.79 7.05
C ASP A 116 -4.24 4.39 5.58
N MET A 117 -5.21 3.59 5.12
CA MET A 117 -5.28 3.06 3.75
C MET A 117 -6.47 3.62 3.00
N GLU A 118 -6.27 3.97 1.72
CA GLU A 118 -7.35 4.36 0.82
C GLU A 118 -7.37 3.47 -0.42
N LYS A 119 -8.58 3.09 -0.85
CA LYS A 119 -8.78 2.43 -2.15
C LYS A 119 -9.05 3.49 -3.21
N LYS A 120 -8.23 3.52 -4.25
CA LYS A 120 -8.40 4.39 -5.42
C LYS A 120 -8.98 3.64 -6.61
N ASN A 121 -9.70 4.37 -7.45
CA ASN A 121 -10.11 3.91 -8.77
C ASN A 121 -9.81 5.01 -9.80
N GLU A 122 -8.82 4.79 -10.65
CA GLU A 122 -8.41 5.75 -11.68
C GLU A 122 -8.17 5.02 -13.00
N ASN A 123 -8.63 5.59 -14.12
CA ASN A 123 -8.45 5.01 -15.46
C ASN A 123 -8.83 3.51 -15.55
N CYS A 124 -9.96 3.13 -14.95
CA CYS A 124 -10.45 1.75 -14.83
C CYS A 124 -9.63 0.82 -13.92
N CYS A 125 -8.58 1.32 -13.25
CA CYS A 125 -7.71 0.52 -12.37
C CYS A 125 -8.01 0.75 -10.91
N THR A 126 -8.02 -0.35 -10.15
CA THR A 126 -8.14 -0.32 -8.70
C THR A 126 -6.77 -0.55 -8.06
N TYR A 127 -6.40 0.29 -7.11
CA TYR A 127 -5.19 0.16 -6.30
C TYR A 127 -5.41 0.75 -4.91
N PHE A 128 -4.42 0.61 -4.03
CA PHE A 128 -4.50 1.06 -2.65
C PHE A 128 -3.31 1.95 -2.32
N ASP A 129 -3.59 3.09 -1.70
CA ASP A 129 -2.60 4.06 -1.27
C ASP A 129 -2.46 4.04 0.25
N VAL A 130 -1.23 4.22 0.72
CA VAL A 130 -0.92 4.49 2.13
C VAL A 130 -0.99 6.00 2.34
N LEU A 131 -2.02 6.48 3.04
CA LEU A 131 -2.17 7.89 3.38
C LEU A 131 -1.27 8.27 4.57
N ASN A 132 -1.16 7.38 5.54
CA ASN A 132 -0.31 7.53 6.72
C ASN A 132 0.22 6.17 7.17
N PHE A 133 1.48 6.12 7.57
CA PHE A 133 2.07 4.97 8.25
C PHE A 133 3.04 5.46 9.31
N GLN A 134 2.90 4.96 10.54
CA GLN A 134 3.78 5.35 11.63
C GLN A 134 3.97 4.22 12.65
N VAL A 135 5.20 4.06 13.12
CA VAL A 135 5.50 3.35 14.37
C VAL A 135 5.55 4.38 15.50
N LEU A 136 4.74 4.18 16.54
CA LEU A 136 4.49 5.20 17.57
C LEU A 136 5.54 5.23 18.67
N ASN A 137 6.09 4.08 19.04
CA ASN A 137 6.90 3.91 20.25
C ASN A 137 8.36 3.52 19.99
N TYR A 138 8.77 3.41 18.73
CA TYR A 138 10.15 3.11 18.34
C TYR A 138 10.58 3.98 17.17
N GLU A 139 11.89 4.20 17.08
CA GLU A 139 12.50 4.74 15.87
C GLU A 139 12.38 3.71 14.75
N PHE A 140 11.98 4.17 13.57
CA PHE A 140 11.84 3.30 12.41
C PHE A 140 12.29 4.00 11.13
N SER A 141 12.60 3.20 10.11
CA SER A 141 12.87 3.66 8.76
C SER A 141 12.22 2.74 7.75
N THR A 142 11.89 3.27 6.58
CA THR A 142 11.29 2.53 5.48
C THR A 142 12.23 2.51 4.28
N SER A 143 12.48 1.32 3.72
CA SER A 143 13.26 1.18 2.50
C SER A 143 12.36 1.17 1.27
N ASN A 144 12.52 2.18 0.41
CA ASN A 144 11.76 2.29 -0.84
C ASN A 144 12.15 1.21 -1.88
N THR A 145 13.23 0.47 -1.66
CA THR A 145 13.71 -0.57 -2.59
C THR A 145 13.31 -1.97 -2.16
N THR A 146 13.21 -2.22 -0.86
CA THR A 146 12.94 -3.56 -0.31
C THR A 146 11.57 -3.68 0.34
N GLU A 147 10.85 -2.57 0.52
CA GLU A 147 9.56 -2.53 1.24
C GLU A 147 9.67 -3.09 2.68
N ILE A 148 10.87 -2.98 3.27
CA ILE A 148 11.15 -3.36 4.65
C ILE A 148 11.05 -2.12 5.54
N ILE A 149 10.30 -2.28 6.63
CA ILE A 149 10.20 -1.35 7.74
C ILE A 149 11.16 -1.83 8.83
N THR A 150 12.27 -1.12 9.01
CA THR A 150 13.24 -1.44 10.06
C THR A 150 12.85 -0.69 11.33
N VAL A 151 12.66 -1.40 12.42
CA VAL A 151 12.33 -0.84 13.74
C VAL A 151 13.52 -1.07 14.68
N LEU A 152 13.97 -0.01 15.34
CA LEU A 152 15.13 -0.02 16.23
C LEU A 152 14.68 -0.22 17.69
N ILE A 153 15.07 -1.35 18.28
CA ILE A 153 14.75 -1.72 19.65
C ILE A 153 15.94 -1.33 20.57
N PRO A 154 15.72 -0.56 21.65
CA PRO A 154 16.77 -0.11 22.57
C PRO A 154 17.47 -1.20 23.38
#